data_AF-A0A1J5PH78-F1
#
_entry.id   AF-A0A1J5PH78-F1
#
_cell.length_a   1.000
_cell.length_b   1.000
_cell.length_c   1.000
_cell.angle_alpha   90.00
_cell.angle_beta   90.00
_cell.angle_gamma   90.00
#
_symmetry.space_group_name_H-M   'P 1'
#
loop_
_entity.id
_entity.type
_entity.pdbx_description
1 polymer ?
#
loop_
_entity_poly.entity_id
_entity_poly.type
_entity_poly.pdbx_seq_one_letter_code
_entity_poly.pdbx_strand_id
1 'polypeptide(L)'
;MSGQERAAADSYFLSLGQQTNFLAKRWQAASPGLARFEALTGLIYAGLSLTGTERHVNGAVAALARECEEQIDAEGGIPTRNPEELLEVFTLLTWAARALGEAGRMAPKPHMAAIERIAPTLRALRHADGGLARFHGGGRGLEGRLDQALASSGVRAVAHEGLAMGFARLSGGRTSVIVDAAAPPQGAASFDAHASTLAFELTSGRRPVIVSCGSGAPFGPEWRRAGRATPSHSTLAIEGFSSSRLGEQGLVSGHARELLADRAEVVHLRHSMGLEGASLLVGHSGYSTTHGLTHMRGLVLSQDGRSLTGEDTLGALTEDDRRRYDVVTAATRGVNFAIRFHLHPDVDAANDLGGSAVSLALKSGEIWVFRQGGGAKLTLDPSVYLEKGRLKPRATKQIVLSGAVIDYASQIRWTLSKAQDTPLAIRDLDRDDGLTDQV
;
A
#
# COMPACT_ATOMS: atom_id res chain seq x y z
N MET A 1 -14.02 -11.70 -35.36
CA MET A 1 -14.04 -13.17 -35.60
C MET A 1 -14.41 -13.50 -37.04
N SER A 2 -13.88 -12.79 -38.04
CA SER A 2 -14.07 -13.20 -39.44
C SER A 2 -13.08 -14.33 -39.74
N GLY A 3 -13.54 -15.58 -39.76
CA GLY A 3 -12.74 -16.75 -40.18
C GLY A 3 -12.70 -17.95 -39.22
N GLN A 4 -13.44 -17.95 -38.11
CA GLN A 4 -13.59 -19.17 -37.27
C GLN A 4 -14.74 -20.05 -37.77
N GLU A 5 -14.59 -21.38 -37.66
CA GLU A 5 -15.64 -22.34 -37.95
C GLU A 5 -16.89 -22.05 -37.11
N ARG A 6 -18.07 -22.10 -37.73
CA ARG A 6 -19.37 -21.78 -37.11
C ARG A 6 -19.60 -22.49 -35.78
N ALA A 7 -19.16 -23.74 -35.66
CA ALA A 7 -19.25 -24.52 -34.43
C ALA A 7 -18.44 -23.93 -33.27
N ALA A 8 -17.26 -23.36 -33.54
CA ALA A 8 -16.45 -22.70 -32.53
C ALA A 8 -17.10 -21.40 -32.05
N ALA A 9 -17.69 -20.62 -32.97
CA ALA A 9 -18.44 -19.42 -32.64
C ALA A 9 -19.69 -19.74 -31.78
N ASP A 10 -20.46 -20.77 -32.15
CA ASP A 10 -21.65 -21.18 -31.41
C ASP A 10 -21.28 -21.65 -29.99
N SER A 11 -20.21 -22.44 -29.84
CA SER A 11 -19.69 -22.89 -28.53
C SER A 11 -19.24 -21.70 -27.67
N TYR A 12 -18.57 -20.72 -28.26
CA TYR A 12 -18.13 -19.51 -27.59
C TYR A 12 -19.31 -18.68 -27.07
N PHE A 13 -20.31 -18.39 -27.91
CA PHE A 13 -21.49 -17.62 -27.50
C PHE A 13 -22.36 -18.38 -26.49
N LEU A 14 -22.46 -19.70 -26.61
CA LEU A 14 -23.12 -20.54 -25.61
C LEU A 14 -22.43 -20.41 -24.24
N SER A 15 -21.10 -20.46 -24.21
CA SER A 15 -20.33 -20.29 -22.97
C SER A 15 -20.55 -18.90 -22.37
N LEU A 16 -20.49 -17.83 -23.18
CA LEU A 16 -20.76 -16.47 -22.71
C LEU A 16 -22.18 -16.32 -22.14
N GLY A 17 -23.19 -16.89 -22.81
CA GLY A 17 -24.57 -16.89 -22.33
C GLY A 17 -24.72 -17.63 -21.00
N GLN A 18 -24.05 -18.78 -20.83
CA GLN A 18 -24.04 -19.54 -19.58
C GLN A 18 -23.40 -18.74 -18.44
N GLN A 19 -22.24 -18.12 -18.68
CA GLN A 19 -21.54 -17.29 -17.69
C GLN A 19 -22.35 -16.05 -17.32
N THR A 20 -23.00 -15.40 -18.29
CA THR A 20 -23.89 -14.25 -18.04
C THR A 20 -25.05 -14.64 -17.15
N ASN A 21 -25.71 -15.77 -17.44
CA ASN A 21 -26.81 -16.28 -16.62
C ASN A 21 -26.36 -16.70 -15.22
N PHE A 22 -25.14 -17.23 -15.07
CA PHE A 22 -24.56 -17.53 -13.77
C PHE A 22 -24.34 -16.26 -12.94
N LEU A 23 -23.68 -15.25 -13.51
CA LEU A 23 -23.44 -13.95 -12.87
C LEU A 23 -24.76 -13.27 -12.47
N ALA A 24 -25.73 -13.22 -13.38
CA ALA A 24 -27.04 -12.63 -13.14
C ALA A 24 -27.76 -13.22 -11.91
N LYS A 25 -27.56 -14.51 -11.63
CA LYS A 25 -28.19 -15.23 -10.52
C LYS A 25 -27.38 -15.21 -9.22
N ARG A 26 -26.07 -14.93 -9.28
CA ARG A 26 -25.14 -15.23 -8.17
C ARG A 26 -24.22 -14.10 -7.76
N TRP A 27 -24.22 -12.95 -8.45
CA TRP A 27 -23.34 -11.83 -8.09
C TRP A 27 -23.50 -11.39 -6.62
N GLN A 28 -24.70 -11.52 -6.02
CA GLN A 28 -24.92 -11.19 -4.60
C GLN A 28 -24.13 -12.08 -3.63
N ALA A 29 -23.78 -13.30 -4.05
CA ALA A 29 -22.99 -14.22 -3.26
C ALA A 29 -21.48 -13.89 -3.29
N ALA A 30 -21.04 -13.01 -4.21
CA ALA A 30 -19.68 -12.50 -4.21
C ALA A 30 -19.44 -11.67 -2.93
N SER A 31 -18.20 -11.72 -2.44
CA SER A 31 -17.77 -10.86 -1.33
C SER A 31 -17.98 -9.39 -1.73
N PRO A 32 -18.45 -8.52 -0.81
CA PRO A 32 -18.51 -7.07 -1.06
C PRO A 32 -17.14 -6.53 -1.50
N GLY A 33 -17.14 -5.43 -2.27
CA GLY A 33 -15.92 -4.84 -2.83
C GLY A 33 -15.57 -5.38 -4.23
N LEU A 34 -14.27 -5.54 -4.52
CA LEU A 34 -13.77 -5.76 -5.89
C LEU A 34 -14.50 -6.89 -6.64
N ALA A 35 -14.66 -8.07 -6.03
CA ALA A 35 -15.30 -9.23 -6.67
C ALA A 35 -16.73 -8.93 -7.16
N ARG A 36 -17.46 -8.06 -6.43
CA ARG A 36 -18.81 -7.66 -6.80
C ARG A 36 -18.82 -6.57 -7.86
N PHE A 37 -17.89 -5.61 -7.79
CA PHE A 37 -17.67 -4.65 -8.87
C PHE A 37 -17.34 -5.35 -10.20
N GLU A 38 -16.49 -6.37 -10.17
CA GLU A 38 -16.16 -7.21 -11.33
C GLU A 38 -17.41 -7.92 -11.87
N ALA A 39 -18.16 -8.62 -11.02
CA ALA A 39 -19.35 -9.35 -11.42
C ALA A 39 -20.43 -8.43 -12.04
N LEU A 40 -20.67 -7.27 -11.44
CA LEU A 40 -21.66 -6.30 -11.92
C LEU A 40 -21.21 -5.62 -13.21
N THR A 41 -19.93 -5.24 -13.32
CA THR A 41 -19.37 -4.68 -14.55
C THR A 41 -19.43 -5.68 -15.70
N GLY A 42 -19.06 -6.94 -15.45
CA GLY A 42 -19.17 -8.02 -16.43
C GLY A 42 -20.60 -8.24 -16.89
N LEU A 43 -21.58 -8.17 -15.99
CA LEU A 43 -23.00 -8.30 -16.33
C LEU A 43 -23.53 -7.13 -17.16
N ILE A 44 -23.06 -5.90 -16.90
CA ILE A 44 -23.37 -4.73 -17.74
C ILE A 44 -22.79 -4.93 -19.14
N TYR A 45 -21.52 -5.29 -19.26
CA TYR A 45 -20.87 -5.54 -20.55
C TYR A 45 -21.57 -6.65 -21.35
N ALA A 46 -21.87 -7.77 -20.70
CA ALA A 46 -22.61 -8.86 -21.31
C ALA A 46 -23.98 -8.38 -21.81
N GLY A 47 -24.75 -7.69 -20.96
CA GLY A 47 -26.07 -7.18 -21.30
C GLY A 47 -26.09 -6.14 -22.43
N LEU A 48 -25.00 -5.39 -22.62
CA LEU A 48 -24.85 -4.42 -23.71
C LEU A 48 -24.30 -5.04 -25.01
N SER A 49 -23.54 -6.14 -24.90
CA SER A 49 -22.81 -6.73 -26.04
C SER A 49 -23.46 -8.00 -26.61
N LEU A 50 -24.25 -8.73 -25.82
CA LEU A 50 -24.83 -10.02 -26.19
C LEU A 50 -26.33 -9.94 -26.38
N THR A 51 -26.80 -10.31 -27.58
CA THR A 51 -28.21 -10.36 -27.92
C THR A 51 -28.99 -11.28 -26.99
N GLY A 52 -30.13 -10.81 -26.48
CA GLY A 52 -31.03 -11.58 -25.60
C GLY A 52 -30.70 -11.50 -24.11
N THR A 53 -29.69 -10.71 -23.72
CA THR A 53 -29.27 -10.53 -22.32
C THR A 53 -29.51 -9.11 -21.79
N GLU A 54 -30.14 -8.24 -22.58
CA GLU A 54 -30.33 -6.81 -22.34
C GLU A 54 -31.13 -6.53 -21.06
N ARG A 55 -32.03 -7.46 -20.70
CA ARG A 55 -32.84 -7.40 -19.47
C ARG A 55 -32.01 -7.28 -18.19
N HIS A 56 -30.75 -7.73 -18.22
CA HIS A 56 -29.87 -7.71 -17.04
C HIS A 56 -29.24 -6.33 -16.78
N VAL A 57 -29.16 -5.47 -17.80
CA VAL A 57 -28.43 -4.19 -17.72
C VAL A 57 -28.98 -3.28 -16.62
N ASN A 58 -30.30 -3.02 -16.60
CA ASN A 58 -30.88 -2.07 -15.65
C ASN A 58 -30.66 -2.49 -14.19
N GLY A 59 -30.83 -3.79 -13.90
CA GLY A 59 -30.61 -4.33 -12.56
C GLY A 59 -29.15 -4.28 -12.14
N ALA A 60 -28.22 -4.60 -13.06
CA ALA A 60 -26.79 -4.54 -12.81
C ALA A 60 -26.29 -3.10 -12.58
N VAL A 61 -26.78 -2.14 -13.37
CA VAL A 61 -26.46 -0.71 -13.22
C VAL A 61 -26.95 -0.17 -11.88
N ALA A 62 -28.18 -0.50 -11.48
CA ALA A 62 -28.71 -0.09 -10.18
C ALA A 62 -27.93 -0.72 -9.01
N ALA A 63 -27.56 -1.99 -9.14
CA ALA A 63 -26.75 -2.68 -8.14
C ALA A 63 -25.32 -2.11 -8.06
N LEU A 64 -24.70 -1.76 -9.18
CA LEU A 64 -23.37 -1.13 -9.24
C LEU A 64 -23.38 0.24 -8.55
N ALA A 65 -24.43 1.03 -8.79
CA ALA A 65 -24.60 2.32 -8.14
C ALA A 65 -24.72 2.19 -6.61
N ARG A 66 -25.48 1.20 -6.12
CA ARG A 66 -25.57 0.91 -4.68
C ARG A 66 -24.23 0.43 -4.11
N GLU A 67 -23.51 -0.43 -4.82
CA GLU A 67 -22.19 -0.88 -4.37
C GLU A 67 -21.20 0.31 -4.26
N CYS A 68 -21.31 1.30 -5.16
CA CYS A 68 -20.54 2.53 -5.05
C CYS A 68 -20.86 3.32 -3.78
N GLU A 69 -22.13 3.36 -3.35
CA GLU A 69 -22.53 4.05 -2.11
C GLU A 69 -22.08 3.29 -0.86
N GLU A 70 -22.10 1.96 -0.90
CA GLU A 70 -21.77 1.10 0.24
C GLU A 70 -20.26 0.93 0.44
N GLN A 71 -19.47 0.88 -0.64
CA GLN A 71 -18.05 0.53 -0.59
C GLN A 71 -17.10 1.71 -0.79
N ILE A 72 -17.57 2.86 -1.28
CA ILE A 72 -16.71 4.01 -1.58
C ILE A 72 -17.12 5.18 -0.72
N ASP A 73 -16.25 5.52 0.23
CA ASP A 73 -16.51 6.59 1.20
C ASP A 73 -16.53 8.00 0.55
N ALA A 74 -16.76 9.02 1.38
CA ALA A 74 -16.82 10.41 0.96
C ALA A 74 -15.46 10.97 0.46
N GLU A 75 -14.35 10.31 0.77
CA GLU A 75 -13.00 10.64 0.31
C GLU A 75 -12.60 9.80 -0.92
N GLY A 76 -13.43 8.86 -1.36
CA GLY A 76 -13.11 7.95 -2.46
C GLY A 76 -12.25 6.76 -2.06
N GLY A 77 -12.20 6.44 -0.77
CA GLY A 77 -11.52 5.27 -0.23
C GLY A 77 -12.39 4.02 -0.20
N ILE A 78 -11.72 2.86 -0.10
CA ILE A 78 -12.35 1.54 0.07
C ILE A 78 -11.92 0.91 1.42
N PRO A 79 -12.76 0.03 2.02
CA PRO A 79 -12.51 -0.53 3.35
C PRO A 79 -11.19 -1.28 3.52
N THR A 80 -10.69 -1.94 2.48
CA THR A 80 -9.44 -2.72 2.51
C THR A 80 -8.20 -1.85 2.56
N ARG A 81 -8.34 -0.53 2.34
CA ARG A 81 -7.23 0.42 2.26
C ARG A 81 -6.14 -0.01 1.26
N ASN A 82 -6.46 -0.84 0.28
CA ASN A 82 -5.52 -1.35 -0.73
C ASN A 82 -5.53 -0.43 -1.97
N PRO A 83 -4.44 0.30 -2.27
CA PRO A 83 -4.41 1.23 -3.42
C PRO A 83 -4.58 0.54 -4.78
N GLU A 84 -4.03 -0.66 -4.94
CA GLU A 84 -4.13 -1.43 -6.19
C GLU A 84 -5.57 -1.91 -6.43
N GLU A 85 -6.24 -2.39 -5.37
CA GLU A 85 -7.66 -2.76 -5.44
C GLU A 85 -8.52 -1.56 -5.81
N LEU A 86 -8.24 -0.38 -5.24
CA LEU A 86 -8.94 0.85 -5.62
C LEU A 86 -8.77 1.19 -7.11
N LEU A 87 -7.56 1.00 -7.66
CA LEU A 87 -7.31 1.20 -9.09
C LEU A 87 -8.10 0.23 -9.96
N GLU A 88 -8.22 -1.04 -9.56
CA GLU A 88 -9.05 -2.02 -10.26
C GLU A 88 -10.53 -1.61 -10.25
N VAL A 89 -11.07 -1.25 -9.09
CA VAL A 89 -12.44 -0.73 -8.96
C VAL A 89 -12.65 0.50 -9.84
N PHE A 90 -11.75 1.47 -9.77
CA PHE A 90 -11.81 2.69 -10.58
C PHE A 90 -11.81 2.41 -12.09
N THR A 91 -10.99 1.45 -12.52
CA THR A 91 -10.93 1.01 -13.91
C THR A 91 -12.25 0.41 -14.36
N LEU A 92 -12.81 -0.51 -13.58
CA LEU A 92 -14.10 -1.16 -13.84
C LEU A 92 -15.24 -0.13 -13.93
N LEU A 93 -15.30 0.81 -12.99
CA LEU A 93 -16.30 1.86 -12.99
C LEU A 93 -16.19 2.76 -14.23
N THR A 94 -14.98 3.15 -14.61
CA THR A 94 -14.74 3.96 -15.81
C THR A 94 -15.15 3.22 -17.07
N TRP A 95 -14.83 1.91 -17.16
CA TRP A 95 -15.25 1.06 -18.27
C TRP A 95 -16.76 0.89 -18.35
N ALA A 96 -17.44 0.68 -17.22
CA ALA A 96 -18.89 0.56 -17.18
C ALA A 96 -19.57 1.87 -17.61
N ALA A 97 -19.10 3.02 -17.14
CA ALA A 97 -19.64 4.33 -17.51
C ALA A 97 -19.47 4.60 -19.02
N ARG A 98 -18.30 4.27 -19.57
CA ARG A 98 -18.04 4.39 -21.01
C ARG A 98 -18.94 3.48 -21.84
N ALA A 99 -19.06 2.20 -21.48
CA ALA A 99 -19.91 1.26 -22.22
C ALA A 99 -21.39 1.68 -22.20
N LEU A 100 -21.88 2.20 -21.07
CA LEU A 100 -23.21 2.78 -21.00
C LEU A 100 -23.37 3.97 -21.95
N GLY A 101 -22.40 4.90 -21.96
CA GLY A 101 -22.39 6.05 -22.85
C GLY A 101 -22.40 5.67 -24.33
N GLU A 102 -21.58 4.71 -24.74
CA GLU A 102 -21.53 4.18 -26.10
C GLU A 102 -22.86 3.52 -26.51
N ALA A 103 -23.59 2.95 -25.55
CA ALA A 103 -24.94 2.41 -25.75
C ALA A 103 -26.07 3.47 -25.64
N GLY A 104 -25.73 4.77 -25.61
CA GLY A 104 -26.70 5.87 -25.50
C GLY A 104 -27.37 6.00 -24.12
N ARG A 105 -26.76 5.44 -23.07
CA ARG A 105 -27.26 5.46 -21.69
C ARG A 105 -26.33 6.29 -20.80
N MET A 106 -26.88 6.88 -19.75
CA MET A 106 -26.08 7.57 -18.74
C MET A 106 -25.84 6.66 -17.53
N ALA A 107 -24.62 6.66 -17.01
CA ALA A 107 -24.32 6.06 -15.72
C ALA A 107 -25.09 6.80 -14.60
N PRO A 108 -25.63 6.09 -13.60
CA PRO A 108 -26.31 6.71 -12.46
C PRO A 108 -25.40 7.68 -11.70
N LYS A 109 -26.00 8.68 -11.04
CA LYS A 109 -25.26 9.68 -10.26
C LYS A 109 -24.29 9.08 -9.23
N PRO A 110 -24.65 8.05 -8.43
CA PRO A 110 -23.72 7.50 -7.44
C PRO A 110 -22.48 6.88 -8.06
N HIS A 111 -22.62 6.26 -9.23
CA HIS A 111 -21.50 5.69 -10.00
C HIS A 111 -20.57 6.78 -10.52
N MET A 112 -21.10 7.84 -11.15
CA MET A 112 -20.26 8.95 -11.62
C MET A 112 -19.57 9.68 -10.44
N ALA A 113 -20.30 9.92 -9.35
CA ALA A 113 -19.76 10.55 -8.16
C ALA A 113 -18.63 9.72 -7.53
N ALA A 114 -18.72 8.38 -7.56
CA ALA A 114 -17.64 7.52 -7.12
C ALA A 114 -16.36 7.68 -7.97
N ILE A 115 -16.47 7.74 -9.31
CA ILE A 115 -15.32 8.01 -10.20
C ILE A 115 -14.67 9.36 -9.85
N GLU A 116 -15.49 10.39 -9.62
CA GLU A 116 -15.02 11.74 -9.26
C GLU A 116 -14.28 11.79 -7.92
N ARG A 117 -14.72 11.00 -6.91
CA ARG A 117 -14.07 10.90 -5.60
C ARG A 117 -12.81 10.05 -5.61
N ILE A 118 -12.79 8.94 -6.35
CA ILE A 118 -11.65 8.01 -6.36
C ILE A 118 -10.41 8.62 -7.05
N ALA A 119 -10.60 9.35 -8.15
CA ALA A 119 -9.49 9.89 -8.94
C ALA A 119 -8.49 10.74 -8.14
N PRO A 120 -8.89 11.73 -7.31
CA PRO A 120 -7.96 12.49 -6.48
C PRO A 120 -7.27 11.63 -5.41
N THR A 121 -7.94 10.61 -4.88
CA THR A 121 -7.37 9.66 -3.91
C THR A 121 -6.27 8.82 -4.55
N LEU A 122 -6.49 8.25 -5.74
CA LEU A 122 -5.44 7.54 -6.48
C LEU A 122 -4.25 8.46 -6.86
N ARG A 123 -4.49 9.74 -7.14
CA ARG A 123 -3.40 10.71 -7.36
C ARG A 123 -2.57 10.92 -6.11
N ALA A 124 -3.19 10.98 -4.94
CA ALA A 124 -2.51 11.10 -3.65
C ALA A 124 -1.67 9.86 -3.34
N LEU A 125 -2.13 8.66 -3.73
CA LEU A 125 -1.45 7.39 -3.50
C LEU A 125 -0.34 7.05 -4.52
N ARG A 126 -0.14 7.93 -5.50
CA ARG A 126 0.86 7.78 -6.56
C ARG A 126 2.22 8.34 -6.15
N HIS A 127 3.27 7.52 -6.27
CA HIS A 127 4.65 7.95 -6.15
C HIS A 127 5.13 8.76 -7.37
N ALA A 128 6.31 9.38 -7.26
CA ALA A 128 6.91 10.18 -8.33
C ALA A 128 7.23 9.39 -9.61
N ASP A 129 7.37 8.06 -9.49
CA ASP A 129 7.60 7.13 -10.61
C ASP A 129 6.31 6.73 -11.35
N GLY A 130 5.15 7.17 -10.85
CA GLY A 130 3.83 6.81 -11.40
C GLY A 130 3.23 5.53 -10.81
N GLY A 131 3.96 4.80 -9.98
CA GLY A 131 3.47 3.61 -9.29
C GLY A 131 2.60 3.94 -8.06
N LEU A 132 1.78 2.99 -7.63
CA LEU A 132 1.04 3.06 -6.37
C LEU A 132 1.89 2.58 -5.19
N ALA A 133 1.58 3.10 -4.00
CA ALA A 133 2.12 2.57 -2.75
C ALA A 133 1.67 1.11 -2.51
N ARG A 134 2.58 0.27 -2.01
CA ARG A 134 2.42 -1.20 -1.91
C ARG A 134 1.98 -1.64 -0.51
N PHE A 135 0.76 -1.29 -0.13
CA PHE A 135 0.20 -1.59 1.20
C PHE A 135 -1.00 -2.55 1.16
N HIS A 136 -1.23 -3.22 2.29
CA HIS A 136 -2.41 -4.06 2.56
C HIS A 136 -2.75 -5.04 1.42
N GLY A 137 -1.78 -5.86 1.02
CA GLY A 137 -1.93 -6.85 -0.04
C GLY A 137 -1.76 -6.32 -1.47
N GLY A 138 -1.68 -4.99 -1.64
CA GLY A 138 -1.50 -4.31 -2.92
C GLY A 138 -0.06 -4.31 -3.43
N GLY A 139 0.08 -4.33 -4.76
CA GLY A 139 1.30 -4.02 -5.50
C GLY A 139 1.31 -2.59 -6.02
N ARG A 140 2.30 -2.26 -6.85
CA ARG A 140 2.45 -0.92 -7.46
C ARG A 140 1.49 -0.66 -8.62
N GLY A 141 0.71 -1.67 -9.03
CA GLY A 141 -0.02 -1.70 -10.28
C GLY A 141 0.88 -1.96 -11.49
N LEU A 142 0.27 -2.26 -12.64
CA LEU A 142 0.99 -2.33 -13.92
C LEU A 142 1.48 -0.94 -14.34
N GLU A 143 2.69 -0.87 -14.91
CA GLU A 143 3.27 0.38 -15.38
C GLU A 143 2.32 1.10 -16.35
N GLY A 144 2.10 2.40 -16.12
CA GLY A 144 1.20 3.24 -16.94
C GLY A 144 -0.30 3.01 -16.73
N ARG A 145 -0.73 1.92 -16.08
CA ARG A 145 -2.17 1.63 -15.89
C ARG A 145 -2.88 2.71 -15.07
N LEU A 146 -2.24 3.20 -14.01
CA LEU A 146 -2.78 4.28 -13.19
C LEU A 146 -2.98 5.57 -14.01
N ASP A 147 -1.95 5.98 -14.76
CA ASP A 147 -2.01 7.18 -15.58
C ASP A 147 -3.07 7.05 -16.68
N GLN A 148 -3.17 5.89 -17.32
CA GLN A 148 -4.20 5.60 -18.31
C GLN A 148 -5.60 5.66 -17.70
N ALA A 149 -5.81 5.07 -16.52
CA ALA A 149 -7.10 5.10 -15.84
C ALA A 149 -7.51 6.53 -15.47
N LEU A 150 -6.59 7.32 -14.90
CA LEU A 150 -6.82 8.71 -14.53
C LEU A 150 -7.08 9.61 -15.76
N ALA A 151 -6.41 9.36 -16.88
CA ALA A 151 -6.66 10.07 -18.13
C ALA A 151 -8.04 9.69 -18.71
N SER A 152 -8.40 8.41 -18.66
CA SER A 152 -9.65 7.88 -19.21
C SER A 152 -10.89 8.37 -18.46
N SER A 153 -10.77 8.67 -17.17
CA SER A 153 -11.90 9.19 -16.37
C SER A 153 -12.24 10.64 -16.68
N GLY A 154 -11.29 11.42 -17.22
CA GLY A 154 -11.45 12.86 -17.47
C GLY A 154 -11.52 13.74 -16.21
N VAL A 155 -11.45 13.16 -15.01
CA VAL A 155 -11.55 13.90 -13.74
C VAL A 155 -10.29 14.73 -13.53
N ARG A 156 -10.42 16.06 -13.39
CA ARG A 156 -9.26 16.97 -13.20
C ARG A 156 -9.00 17.35 -11.74
N ALA A 157 -9.87 16.97 -10.82
CA ALA A 157 -9.75 17.30 -9.40
C ALA A 157 -8.39 16.84 -8.83
N VAL A 158 -7.75 17.72 -8.06
CA VAL A 158 -6.49 17.43 -7.38
C VAL A 158 -6.74 16.68 -6.07
N ALA A 159 -5.70 16.02 -5.56
CA ALA A 159 -5.75 15.38 -4.25
C ALA A 159 -6.15 16.38 -3.16
N HIS A 160 -7.01 15.96 -2.24
CA HIS A 160 -7.38 16.75 -1.06
C HIS A 160 -6.21 16.82 -0.07
N GLU A 161 -6.17 17.89 0.74
CA GLU A 161 -5.26 17.96 1.88
C GLU A 161 -5.67 16.93 2.95
N GLY A 162 -4.69 16.32 3.60
CA GLY A 162 -4.92 15.32 4.65
C GLY A 162 -4.51 13.91 4.22
N LEU A 163 -5.28 12.92 4.68
CA LEU A 163 -5.04 11.52 4.37
C LEU A 163 -5.85 11.09 3.15
N ALA A 164 -5.29 10.17 2.36
CA ALA A 164 -6.00 9.48 1.31
C ALA A 164 -6.05 8.00 1.68
N MET A 165 -7.24 7.43 1.95
CA MET A 165 -7.39 6.05 2.45
C MET A 165 -6.55 5.77 3.72
N GLY A 166 -6.33 6.77 4.56
CA GLY A 166 -5.47 6.67 5.75
C GLY A 166 -3.96 6.75 5.47
N PHE A 167 -3.55 7.06 4.24
CA PHE A 167 -2.14 7.31 3.90
C PHE A 167 -1.83 8.79 3.85
N ALA A 168 -0.72 9.19 4.48
CA ALA A 168 -0.17 10.53 4.36
C ALA A 168 0.85 10.58 3.22
N ARG A 169 0.88 11.68 2.48
CA ARG A 169 1.89 11.92 1.43
C ARG A 169 2.73 13.13 1.75
N LEU A 170 4.04 12.96 1.65
CA LEU A 170 5.02 14.06 1.60
C LEU A 170 5.63 14.12 0.21
N SER A 171 5.84 15.33 -0.30
CA SER A 171 6.51 15.55 -1.58
C SER A 171 7.45 16.74 -1.52
N GLY A 172 8.63 16.61 -2.10
CA GLY A 172 9.62 17.67 -2.24
C GLY A 172 10.47 17.39 -3.47
N GLY A 173 10.68 18.39 -4.32
CA GLY A 173 11.38 18.24 -5.61
C GLY A 173 10.92 17.00 -6.40
N ARG A 174 11.82 16.03 -6.57
CA ARG A 174 11.58 14.77 -7.29
C ARG A 174 11.25 13.59 -6.36
N THR A 175 11.18 13.80 -5.06
CA THR A 175 11.04 12.74 -4.06
C THR A 175 9.61 12.73 -3.52
N SER A 176 9.03 11.53 -3.42
CA SER A 176 7.73 11.31 -2.78
C SER A 176 7.84 10.24 -1.70
N VAL A 177 7.18 10.51 -0.57
CA VAL A 177 7.06 9.60 0.57
C VAL A 177 5.59 9.35 0.85
N ILE A 178 5.20 8.10 1.01
CA ILE A 178 3.83 7.70 1.37
C ILE A 178 3.91 6.88 2.66
N VAL A 179 3.10 7.25 3.66
CA VAL A 179 3.13 6.70 5.02
C VAL A 179 1.77 6.11 5.38
N ASP A 180 1.73 4.88 5.89
CA ASP A 180 0.53 4.28 6.48
C ASP A 180 0.22 4.95 7.84
N ALA A 181 -0.72 5.88 7.83
CA ALA A 181 -0.99 6.80 8.94
C ALA A 181 -2.36 6.56 9.60
N ALA A 182 -2.95 5.38 9.41
CA ALA A 182 -4.22 5.00 10.04
C ALA A 182 -4.16 3.56 10.59
N ALA A 183 -5.14 3.23 11.44
CA ALA A 183 -5.30 1.86 11.93
C ALA A 183 -5.53 0.90 10.74
N PRO A 184 -4.96 -0.33 10.75
CA PRO A 184 -5.17 -1.28 9.66
C PRO A 184 -6.67 -1.59 9.47
N PRO A 185 -7.10 -2.04 8.27
CA PRO A 185 -8.48 -2.47 8.04
C PRO A 185 -9.02 -3.45 9.08
N GLN A 186 -10.35 -3.49 9.25
CA GLN A 186 -11.02 -4.27 10.29
C GLN A 186 -11.98 -5.32 9.74
N GLY A 187 -12.31 -6.31 10.57
CA GLY A 187 -13.29 -7.35 10.22
C GLY A 187 -12.93 -8.04 8.91
N ALA A 188 -13.91 -8.23 8.02
CA ALA A 188 -13.70 -8.90 6.73
C ALA A 188 -12.68 -8.18 5.82
N ALA A 189 -12.56 -6.85 5.93
CA ALA A 189 -11.59 -6.06 5.16
C ALA A 189 -10.14 -6.27 5.63
N SER A 190 -9.94 -6.86 6.82
CA SER A 190 -8.62 -7.15 7.37
C SER A 190 -7.95 -8.40 6.78
N PHE A 191 -8.61 -9.10 5.86
CA PHE A 191 -8.11 -10.35 5.28
C PHE A 191 -6.74 -10.18 4.60
N ASP A 192 -6.58 -9.10 3.84
CA ASP A 192 -5.32 -8.72 3.20
C ASP A 192 -4.63 -7.55 3.92
N ALA A 193 -5.12 -7.16 5.10
CA ALA A 193 -4.48 -6.12 5.88
C ALA A 193 -3.14 -6.58 6.45
N HIS A 194 -2.26 -5.60 6.60
CA HIS A 194 -0.90 -5.77 7.10
C HIS A 194 -0.74 -5.00 8.42
N ALA A 195 0.18 -5.45 9.26
CA ALA A 195 0.64 -4.76 10.46
C ALA A 195 1.67 -3.67 10.11
N SER A 196 1.29 -2.79 9.18
CA SER A 196 2.15 -1.81 8.52
C SER A 196 2.04 -0.39 9.08
N THR A 197 1.29 -0.17 10.17
CA THR A 197 1.09 1.17 10.72
C THR A 197 2.43 1.88 10.97
N LEU A 198 2.54 3.11 10.46
CA LEU A 198 3.72 3.99 10.41
C LEU A 198 4.84 3.57 9.45
N ALA A 199 4.66 2.48 8.70
CA ALA A 199 5.56 2.15 7.61
C ALA A 199 5.45 3.19 6.48
N PHE A 200 6.56 3.40 5.79
CA PHE A 200 6.60 4.29 4.65
C PHE A 200 7.32 3.68 3.45
N GLU A 201 7.02 4.22 2.29
CA GLU A 201 7.77 4.01 1.05
C GLU A 201 8.33 5.36 0.58
N LEU A 202 9.54 5.36 0.00
CA LEU A 202 10.20 6.53 -0.58
C LEU A 202 10.64 6.21 -2.01
N THR A 203 10.30 7.11 -2.92
CA THR A 203 10.74 7.07 -4.32
C THR A 203 11.40 8.40 -4.68
N SER A 204 12.55 8.37 -5.36
CA SER A 204 13.18 9.57 -5.94
C SER A 204 13.21 9.49 -7.46
N GLY A 205 12.57 10.45 -8.12
CA GLY A 205 12.34 10.42 -9.55
C GLY A 205 11.58 9.15 -9.94
N ARG A 206 12.21 8.31 -10.77
CA ARG A 206 11.67 7.01 -11.21
C ARG A 206 12.17 5.82 -10.39
N ARG A 207 12.95 6.06 -9.33
CA ARG A 207 13.67 5.02 -8.58
C ARG A 207 13.09 4.85 -7.18
N PRO A 208 12.36 3.76 -6.91
CA PRO A 208 12.01 3.37 -5.54
C PRO A 208 13.30 3.13 -4.74
N VAL A 209 13.35 3.64 -3.51
CA VAL A 209 14.53 3.53 -2.63
C VAL A 209 14.17 2.72 -1.40
N ILE A 210 13.28 3.25 -0.56
CA ILE A 210 12.75 2.56 0.62
C ILE A 210 11.37 2.01 0.26
N VAL A 211 11.16 0.73 0.51
CA VAL A 211 9.93 0.00 0.18
C VAL A 211 9.48 -0.85 1.37
N SER A 212 8.37 -1.57 1.24
CA SER A 212 8.11 -2.77 2.06
C SER A 212 8.39 -4.05 1.25
N CYS A 213 8.46 -5.21 1.91
CA CYS A 213 8.66 -6.49 1.24
C CYS A 213 7.57 -6.71 0.16
N GLY A 214 6.30 -6.49 0.50
CA GLY A 214 5.14 -6.68 -0.38
C GLY A 214 4.17 -7.73 0.15
N SER A 215 3.14 -8.06 -0.62
CA SER A 215 2.01 -8.88 -0.15
C SER A 215 2.36 -10.33 0.16
N GLY A 216 3.37 -10.89 -0.50
CA GLY A 216 3.74 -12.31 -0.38
C GLY A 216 2.71 -13.30 -0.93
N ALA A 217 1.48 -12.88 -1.22
CA ALA A 217 0.38 -13.75 -1.65
C ALA A 217 0.70 -14.62 -2.88
N PRO A 218 1.37 -14.13 -3.94
CA PRO A 218 1.72 -14.97 -5.09
C PRO A 218 2.72 -16.08 -4.79
N PHE A 219 3.46 -15.99 -3.66
CA PHE A 219 4.52 -16.92 -3.30
C PHE A 219 4.06 -17.99 -2.29
N GLY A 220 2.76 -18.03 -1.97
CA GLY A 220 2.16 -19.03 -1.08
C GLY A 220 1.80 -18.51 0.31
N PRO A 221 1.12 -19.33 1.12
CA PRO A 221 0.50 -18.91 2.38
C PRO A 221 1.51 -18.45 3.44
N GLU A 222 2.70 -19.07 3.51
CA GLU A 222 3.75 -18.67 4.45
C GLU A 222 4.31 -17.29 4.12
N TRP A 223 4.61 -17.04 2.84
CA TRP A 223 5.05 -15.73 2.36
C TRP A 223 3.97 -14.67 2.55
N ARG A 224 2.70 -15.01 2.29
CA ARG A 224 1.58 -14.11 2.57
C ARG A 224 1.52 -13.73 4.05
N ARG A 225 1.63 -14.70 4.94
CA ARG A 225 1.62 -14.46 6.39
C ARG A 225 2.79 -13.59 6.83
N ALA A 226 4.00 -13.89 6.36
CA ALA A 226 5.20 -13.12 6.64
C ALA A 226 5.11 -11.68 6.11
N GLY A 227 4.59 -11.50 4.88
CA GLY A 227 4.41 -10.20 4.25
C GLY A 227 3.46 -9.27 5.01
N ARG A 228 2.50 -9.84 5.76
CA ARG A 228 1.55 -9.10 6.61
C ARG A 228 2.13 -8.67 7.97
N ALA A 229 3.27 -9.20 8.38
CA ALA A 229 3.86 -8.91 9.69
C ALA A 229 4.71 -7.64 9.67
N THR A 230 4.79 -6.92 10.79
CA THR A 230 5.55 -5.66 10.91
C THR A 230 7.03 -5.76 10.47
N PRO A 231 7.76 -6.87 10.70
CA PRO A 231 9.14 -7.02 10.20
C PRO A 231 9.31 -7.01 8.67
N SER A 232 8.22 -7.09 7.90
CA SER A 232 8.21 -6.97 6.43
C SER A 232 7.97 -5.55 5.94
N HIS A 233 7.93 -4.57 6.86
CA HIS A 233 7.61 -3.18 6.59
C HIS A 233 8.71 -2.25 7.10
N SER A 234 8.86 -1.12 6.42
CA SER A 234 9.86 -0.10 6.78
C SER A 234 9.38 0.75 7.98
N THR A 235 9.34 0.13 9.16
CA THR A 235 8.87 0.69 10.43
C THR A 235 9.56 0.06 11.63
N LEU A 236 9.27 0.56 12.83
CA LEU A 236 9.71 -0.01 14.09
C LEU A 236 8.88 -1.26 14.44
N ALA A 237 9.55 -2.32 14.90
CA ALA A 237 8.92 -3.47 15.53
C ALA A 237 9.61 -3.82 16.86
N ILE A 238 8.83 -4.17 17.89
CA ILE A 238 9.35 -4.88 19.06
C ILE A 238 9.78 -6.29 18.62
N GLU A 239 10.90 -6.79 19.14
CA GLU A 239 11.40 -8.12 18.81
C GLU A 239 10.34 -9.18 19.12
N GLY A 240 9.97 -9.97 18.12
CA GLY A 240 8.92 -11.00 18.23
C GLY A 240 7.48 -10.50 18.18
N PHE A 241 7.22 -9.19 18.06
CA PHE A 241 5.87 -8.62 18.11
C PHE A 241 5.55 -7.68 16.94
N SER A 242 4.47 -7.99 16.22
CA SER A 242 3.88 -7.07 15.23
C SER A 242 2.94 -6.06 15.90
N SER A 243 2.86 -4.86 15.33
CA SER A 243 1.99 -3.77 15.80
C SER A 243 0.50 -4.09 15.71
N SER A 244 0.14 -5.02 14.83
CA SER A 244 -1.18 -5.64 14.69
C SER A 244 -0.98 -7.14 14.51
N ARG A 245 -1.89 -7.96 15.01
CA ARG A 245 -1.69 -9.41 15.10
C ARG A 245 -2.83 -10.18 14.47
N LEU A 246 -2.43 -11.23 13.75
CA LEU A 246 -3.31 -12.20 13.13
C LEU A 246 -4.02 -13.01 14.22
N GLY A 247 -5.33 -13.19 14.05
CA GLY A 247 -6.13 -14.10 14.87
C GLY A 247 -5.99 -15.54 14.42
N GLU A 248 -6.76 -16.41 15.06
CA GLU A 248 -6.91 -17.79 14.60
C GLU A 248 -7.61 -17.84 13.24
N GLN A 249 -7.31 -18.89 12.48
CA GLN A 249 -7.96 -19.13 11.20
C GLN A 249 -9.43 -19.51 11.44
N GLY A 250 -10.34 -18.72 10.88
CA GLY A 250 -11.79 -18.91 11.01
C GLY A 250 -12.49 -18.96 9.66
N LEU A 251 -13.76 -19.38 9.65
CA LEU A 251 -14.59 -19.32 8.45
C LEU A 251 -15.25 -17.94 8.30
N VAL A 252 -14.96 -17.25 7.20
CA VAL A 252 -15.58 -15.98 6.83
C VAL A 252 -16.23 -16.16 5.47
N SER A 253 -17.56 -16.02 5.42
CA SER A 253 -18.36 -16.26 4.22
C SER A 253 -18.05 -17.61 3.57
N GLY A 254 -17.92 -18.66 4.39
CA GLY A 254 -17.67 -20.04 3.95
C GLY A 254 -16.22 -20.35 3.54
N HIS A 255 -15.29 -19.41 3.68
CA HIS A 255 -13.89 -19.61 3.31
C HIS A 255 -12.99 -19.48 4.54
N ALA A 256 -11.96 -20.31 4.64
CA ALA A 256 -10.98 -20.21 5.72
C ALA A 256 -10.15 -18.93 5.54
N ARG A 257 -10.21 -18.03 6.53
CA ARG A 257 -9.55 -16.72 6.53
C ARG A 257 -8.83 -16.48 7.85
N GLU A 258 -7.71 -15.77 7.77
CA GLU A 258 -6.94 -15.32 8.92
C GLU A 258 -7.02 -13.79 8.97
N LEU A 259 -7.88 -13.27 9.85
CA LEU A 259 -8.15 -11.85 10.02
C LEU A 259 -7.23 -11.23 11.07
N LEU A 260 -7.15 -9.90 11.12
CA LEU A 260 -6.50 -9.21 12.25
C LEU A 260 -7.40 -9.31 13.49
N ALA A 261 -6.86 -9.85 14.58
CA ALA A 261 -7.53 -9.92 15.89
C ALA A 261 -7.12 -8.77 16.81
N ASP A 262 -5.88 -8.30 16.70
CA ASP A 262 -5.42 -7.07 17.35
C ASP A 262 -4.92 -6.08 16.31
N ARG A 263 -5.21 -4.81 16.51
CA ARG A 263 -4.93 -3.72 15.56
C ARG A 263 -4.31 -2.55 16.31
N ALA A 264 -3.21 -2.06 15.77
CA ALA A 264 -2.67 -0.78 16.18
C ALA A 264 -3.72 0.33 15.95
N GLU A 265 -4.02 1.09 16.99
CA GLU A 265 -4.80 2.33 16.85
C GLU A 265 -3.85 3.50 16.67
N VAL A 266 -4.18 4.40 15.74
CA VAL A 266 -3.43 5.65 15.57
C VAL A 266 -3.92 6.66 16.62
N VAL A 267 -3.04 7.02 17.53
CA VAL A 267 -3.33 7.87 18.69
C VAL A 267 -2.81 9.31 18.53
N HIS A 268 -2.00 9.55 17.51
CA HIS A 268 -1.49 10.87 17.19
C HIS A 268 -1.32 11.04 15.68
N LEU A 269 -1.70 12.21 15.17
CA LEU A 269 -1.47 12.59 13.78
C LEU A 269 -1.38 14.11 13.66
N ARG A 270 -0.27 14.59 13.14
CA ARG A 270 -0.05 15.99 12.76
C ARG A 270 0.68 16.03 11.44
N HIS A 271 0.08 16.70 10.48
CA HIS A 271 0.67 16.99 9.18
C HIS A 271 0.80 18.50 9.05
N SER A 272 1.97 18.98 8.67
CA SER A 272 2.22 20.40 8.44
C SER A 272 3.21 20.60 7.29
N MET A 273 3.10 21.77 6.66
CA MET A 273 4.05 22.24 5.66
C MET A 273 4.68 23.52 6.19
N GLY A 274 6.00 23.54 6.28
CA GLY A 274 6.78 24.66 6.82
C GLY A 274 7.94 25.04 5.91
N LEU A 275 8.75 26.00 6.37
CA LEU A 275 9.92 26.48 5.63
C LEU A 275 10.98 25.38 5.41
N GLU A 276 11.09 24.43 6.34
CA GLU A 276 12.03 23.30 6.23
C GLU A 276 11.53 22.19 5.29
N GLY A 277 10.24 22.21 4.93
CA GLY A 277 9.61 21.22 4.06
C GLY A 277 8.31 20.64 4.62
N ALA A 278 7.92 19.47 4.12
CA ALA A 278 6.71 18.77 4.54
C ALA A 278 7.01 17.85 5.72
N SER A 279 6.24 17.97 6.81
CA SER A 279 6.47 17.26 8.07
C SER A 279 5.25 16.45 8.51
N LEU A 280 5.47 15.22 8.97
CA LEU A 280 4.46 14.34 9.54
C LEU A 280 4.92 13.83 10.90
N LEU A 281 4.06 13.94 11.92
CA LEU A 281 4.21 13.25 13.20
C LEU A 281 3.00 12.34 13.39
N VAL A 282 3.24 11.04 13.53
CA VAL A 282 2.17 10.04 13.62
C VAL A 282 2.53 8.99 14.67
N GLY A 283 1.54 8.47 15.40
CA GLY A 283 1.75 7.57 16.52
C GLY A 283 0.72 6.47 16.63
N HIS A 284 1.12 5.28 17.09
CA HIS A 284 0.21 4.17 17.33
C HIS A 284 0.44 3.42 18.65
N SER A 285 -0.64 2.89 19.21
CA SER A 285 -0.70 2.17 20.50
C SER A 285 -0.57 0.65 20.38
N GLY A 286 -0.04 0.15 19.25
CA GLY A 286 -0.03 -1.30 18.92
C GLY A 286 0.75 -2.19 19.91
N TYR A 287 1.54 -1.59 20.80
CA TYR A 287 2.30 -2.28 21.84
C TYR A 287 1.85 -1.89 23.26
N SER A 288 0.85 -1.02 23.42
CA SER A 288 0.43 -0.50 24.73
C SER A 288 -0.16 -1.58 25.63
N THR A 289 -0.95 -2.50 25.07
CA THR A 289 -1.60 -3.59 25.84
C THR A 289 -0.64 -4.69 26.26
N THR A 290 0.43 -4.92 25.49
CA THR A 290 1.39 -6.01 25.70
C THR A 290 2.64 -5.55 26.45
N HIS A 291 3.19 -4.39 26.08
CA HIS A 291 4.46 -3.88 26.59
C HIS A 291 4.34 -2.54 27.30
N GLY A 292 3.17 -1.88 27.26
CA GLY A 292 3.02 -0.52 27.77
C GLY A 292 3.78 0.52 26.93
N LEU A 293 3.92 0.28 25.61
CA LEU A 293 4.71 1.14 24.74
C LEU A 293 3.88 1.68 23.57
N THR A 294 4.04 2.97 23.29
CA THR A 294 3.50 3.65 22.12
C THR A 294 4.65 3.97 21.17
N HIS A 295 4.47 3.72 19.88
CA HIS A 295 5.44 4.08 18.85
C HIS A 295 5.00 5.35 18.15
N MET A 296 5.87 6.35 18.13
CA MET A 296 5.72 7.64 17.45
C MET A 296 6.79 7.78 16.38
N ARG A 297 6.41 8.24 15.20
CA ARG A 297 7.31 8.53 14.09
C ARG A 297 7.13 9.96 13.60
N GLY A 298 8.20 10.74 13.65
CA GLY A 298 8.34 12.03 12.99
C GLY A 298 9.11 11.87 11.68
N LEU A 299 8.63 12.50 10.60
CA LEU A 299 9.30 12.56 9.30
C LEU A 299 9.28 14.00 8.80
N VAL A 300 10.42 14.48 8.27
CA VAL A 300 10.54 15.78 7.61
C VAL A 300 11.24 15.60 6.27
N LEU A 301 10.51 15.87 5.19
CA LEU A 301 11.05 15.86 3.83
C LEU A 301 11.36 17.29 3.40
N SER A 302 12.62 17.56 3.07
CA SER A 302 13.07 18.87 2.58
C SER A 302 12.31 19.31 1.33
N GLN A 303 12.11 20.62 1.17
CA GLN A 303 11.36 21.19 0.05
C GLN A 303 11.91 20.78 -1.33
N ASP A 304 13.24 20.66 -1.44
CA ASP A 304 13.94 20.21 -2.66
C ASP A 304 13.96 18.68 -2.84
N GLY A 305 13.44 17.92 -1.87
CA GLY A 305 13.42 16.46 -1.87
C GLY A 305 14.78 15.78 -1.72
N ARG A 306 15.82 16.49 -1.28
CA ARG A 306 17.18 15.97 -1.15
C ARG A 306 17.49 15.36 0.21
N SER A 307 16.64 15.56 1.22
CA SER A 307 16.81 14.99 2.56
C SER A 307 15.49 14.57 3.18
N LEU A 308 15.45 13.35 3.72
CA LEU A 308 14.41 12.89 4.64
C LEU A 308 15.06 12.67 6.01
N THR A 309 14.58 13.42 7.01
CA THR A 309 14.95 13.20 8.41
C THR A 309 13.81 12.44 9.10
N GLY A 310 14.16 11.47 9.93
CA GLY A 310 13.21 10.71 10.71
C GLY A 310 13.60 10.60 12.18
N GLU A 311 12.58 10.52 13.02
CA GLU A 311 12.71 10.26 14.44
C GLU A 311 11.66 9.23 14.86
N ASP A 312 12.12 8.11 15.39
CA ASP A 312 11.27 7.05 15.94
C ASP A 312 11.42 7.06 17.46
N THR A 313 10.29 7.20 18.17
CA THR A 313 10.22 7.10 19.63
C THR A 313 9.35 5.91 20.02
N LEU A 314 9.87 5.04 20.87
CA LEU A 314 9.09 3.98 21.52
C LEU A 314 9.09 4.25 23.03
N GLY A 315 7.92 4.50 23.63
CA GLY A 315 7.87 4.87 25.04
C GLY A 315 6.53 4.66 25.74
N ALA A 316 6.61 4.56 27.06
CA ALA A 316 5.48 4.49 27.98
C ALA A 316 4.99 5.91 28.29
N LEU A 317 3.86 6.29 27.68
CA LEU A 317 3.38 7.69 27.69
C LEU A 317 2.46 7.99 28.88
N THR A 318 1.93 6.97 29.54
CA THR A 318 1.01 7.08 30.68
C THR A 318 1.51 6.31 31.90
N GLU A 319 0.96 6.59 33.08
CA GLU A 319 1.29 5.83 34.31
C GLU A 319 0.90 4.35 34.23
N ASP A 320 -0.19 4.03 33.52
CA ASP A 320 -0.61 2.64 33.30
C ASP A 320 0.33 1.92 32.33
N ASP A 321 0.81 2.62 31.30
CA ASP A 321 1.84 2.12 30.39
C ASP A 321 3.15 1.83 31.15
N ARG A 322 3.59 2.74 32.03
CA ARG A 322 4.80 2.56 32.85
C ARG A 322 4.70 1.35 33.76
N ARG A 323 3.57 1.21 34.46
CA ARG A 323 3.31 0.03 35.31
C ARG A 323 3.37 -1.28 34.51
N ARG A 324 2.84 -1.30 33.29
CA ARG A 324 2.90 -2.49 32.43
C ARG A 324 4.32 -2.75 31.92
N TYR A 325 5.05 -1.71 31.55
CA TYR A 325 6.44 -1.81 31.14
C TYR A 325 7.33 -2.35 32.27
N ASP A 326 7.14 -1.88 33.51
CA ASP A 326 7.86 -2.38 34.68
C ASP A 326 7.63 -3.88 34.90
N VAL A 327 6.40 -4.37 34.68
CA VAL A 327 6.08 -5.80 34.76
C VAL A 327 6.83 -6.61 33.69
N VAL A 328 6.87 -6.11 32.45
CA VAL A 328 7.56 -6.80 31.33
C VAL A 328 9.08 -6.80 31.53
N THR A 329 9.62 -5.75 32.14
CA THR A 329 11.06 -5.57 32.32
C THR A 329 11.61 -6.07 33.66
N ALA A 330 10.75 -6.49 34.60
CA ALA A 330 11.19 -7.06 35.87
C ALA A 330 12.17 -8.25 35.73
N ALA A 331 12.08 -9.00 34.63
CA ALA A 331 12.94 -10.16 34.34
C ALA A 331 13.85 -9.96 33.12
N THR A 332 13.84 -8.80 32.47
CA THR A 332 14.59 -8.53 31.22
C THR A 332 15.36 -7.21 31.33
N ARG A 333 16.43 -7.03 30.54
CA ARG A 333 17.18 -5.75 30.51
C ARG A 333 16.56 -4.75 29.53
N GLY A 334 15.25 -4.57 29.63
CA GLY A 334 14.48 -3.71 28.73
C GLY A 334 13.77 -4.47 27.60
N VAL A 335 13.13 -3.70 26.72
CA VAL A 335 12.38 -4.22 25.57
C VAL A 335 13.16 -3.95 24.28
N ASN A 336 13.62 -5.03 23.63
CA ASN A 336 14.34 -4.94 22.36
C ASN A 336 13.41 -4.54 21.22
N PHE A 337 13.91 -3.70 20.32
CA PHE A 337 13.22 -3.31 19.10
C PHE A 337 14.19 -3.20 17.93
N ALA A 338 13.63 -3.22 16.72
CA ALA A 338 14.36 -2.92 15.51
C ALA A 338 13.51 -2.07 14.55
N ILE A 339 14.10 -1.00 14.02
CA ILE A 339 13.55 -0.19 12.93
C ILE A 339 14.15 -0.70 11.63
N ARG A 340 13.30 -1.11 10.70
CA ARG A 340 13.73 -1.66 9.41
C ARG A 340 13.48 -0.64 8.30
N PHE A 341 14.35 -0.67 7.31
CA PHE A 341 14.20 0.07 6.05
C PHE A 341 14.54 -0.90 4.91
N HIS A 342 13.53 -1.51 4.31
CA HIS A 342 13.72 -2.43 3.20
C HIS A 342 14.09 -1.65 1.95
N LEU A 343 15.14 -2.08 1.26
CA LEU A 343 15.63 -1.42 0.06
C LEU A 343 15.03 -2.07 -1.17
N HIS A 344 14.66 -1.27 -2.16
CA HIS A 344 14.30 -1.80 -3.46
C HIS A 344 15.49 -2.60 -4.06
N PRO A 345 15.29 -3.75 -4.73
CA PRO A 345 16.41 -4.59 -5.19
C PRO A 345 17.36 -3.94 -6.20
N ASP A 346 16.93 -2.84 -6.84
CA ASP A 346 17.75 -2.06 -7.77
C ASP A 346 18.66 -1.04 -7.05
N VAL A 347 18.58 -0.94 -5.72
CA VAL A 347 19.45 -0.10 -4.89
C VAL A 347 20.71 -0.89 -4.55
N ASP A 348 21.87 -0.40 -4.98
CA ASP A 348 23.14 -0.94 -4.51
C ASP A 348 23.52 -0.30 -3.17
N ALA A 349 23.60 -1.12 -2.12
CA ALA A 349 23.80 -0.67 -0.76
C ALA A 349 25.07 -1.24 -0.16
N ALA A 350 25.89 -0.36 0.43
CA ALA A 350 27.12 -0.73 1.09
C ALA A 350 27.31 0.04 2.41
N ASN A 351 27.95 -0.61 3.39
CA ASN A 351 28.39 0.07 4.59
C ASN A 351 29.44 1.12 4.23
N ASP A 352 29.34 2.28 4.83
CA ASP A 352 30.23 3.42 4.62
C ASP A 352 30.70 3.99 5.96
N LEU A 353 31.72 4.87 5.94
CA LEU A 353 32.23 5.60 7.10
C LEU A 353 32.51 4.69 8.31
N GLY A 354 33.15 3.54 8.07
CA GLY A 354 33.49 2.59 9.12
C GLY A 354 32.28 1.92 9.79
N GLY A 355 31.14 1.84 9.10
CA GLY A 355 29.91 1.23 9.61
C GLY A 355 28.96 2.21 10.32
N SER A 356 29.26 3.51 10.29
CA SER A 356 28.38 4.55 10.86
C SER A 356 27.34 5.08 9.87
N ALA A 357 27.45 4.71 8.60
CA ALA A 357 26.52 5.08 7.53
C ALA A 357 26.30 3.93 6.54
N VAL A 358 25.23 4.03 5.75
CA VAL A 358 24.99 3.16 4.59
C VAL A 358 24.82 4.03 3.36
N SER A 359 25.65 3.80 2.34
CA SER A 359 25.55 4.47 1.05
C SER A 359 24.69 3.65 0.09
N LEU A 360 23.77 4.32 -0.60
CA LEU A 360 22.75 3.77 -1.49
C LEU A 360 22.92 4.39 -2.88
N ALA A 361 23.49 3.63 -3.82
CA ALA A 361 23.60 4.04 -5.20
C ALA A 361 22.36 3.58 -5.99
N LEU A 362 21.71 4.53 -6.67
CA LEU A 362 20.56 4.27 -7.53
C LEU A 362 21.02 4.14 -8.99
N LYS A 363 20.26 3.40 -9.81
CA LYS A 363 20.49 3.33 -11.27
C LYS A 363 20.44 4.69 -11.98
N SER A 364 19.76 5.66 -11.39
CA SER A 364 19.78 7.05 -11.88
C SER A 364 21.15 7.72 -11.74
N GLY A 365 22.08 7.17 -10.94
CA GLY A 365 23.33 7.83 -10.56
C GLY A 365 23.21 8.70 -9.30
N GLU A 366 22.02 8.79 -8.70
CA GLU A 366 21.88 9.40 -7.38
C GLU A 366 22.53 8.54 -6.30
N ILE A 367 23.27 9.19 -5.39
CA ILE A 367 23.80 8.54 -4.20
C ILE A 367 23.10 9.13 -2.98
N TRP A 368 22.40 8.28 -2.25
CA TRP A 368 21.80 8.62 -0.96
C TRP A 368 22.66 8.03 0.16
N VAL A 369 22.75 8.73 1.28
CA VAL A 369 23.51 8.25 2.44
C VAL A 369 22.61 8.27 3.67
N PHE A 370 22.45 7.10 4.26
CA PHE A 370 21.73 6.90 5.51
C PHE A 370 22.66 7.03 6.70
N ARG A 371 22.27 7.81 7.72
CA ARG A 371 23.01 7.96 8.99
C ARG A 371 22.07 7.85 10.17
N GLN A 372 22.59 7.31 11.27
CA GLN A 372 21.90 7.24 12.56
C GLN A 372 22.47 8.30 13.53
N GLY A 373 21.60 8.88 14.37
CA GLY A 373 21.88 10.02 15.25
C GLY A 373 22.34 9.67 16.68
N GLY A 374 22.73 8.42 16.92
CA GLY A 374 23.06 7.83 18.22
C GLY A 374 21.97 6.87 18.74
N GLY A 375 22.33 6.01 19.69
CA GLY A 375 21.37 5.23 20.48
C GLY A 375 20.89 3.89 19.89
N ALA A 376 21.27 3.57 18.65
CA ALA A 376 21.00 2.27 18.03
C ALA A 376 22.23 1.71 17.32
N LYS A 377 22.29 0.37 17.22
CA LYS A 377 23.23 -0.33 16.35
C LYS A 377 22.69 -0.34 14.93
N LEU A 378 23.50 0.13 13.99
CA LEU A 378 23.23 0.12 12.54
C LEU A 378 23.80 -1.15 11.91
N THR A 379 22.98 -1.88 11.15
CA THR A 379 23.42 -2.99 10.30
C THR A 379 22.78 -2.93 8.92
N LEU A 380 23.39 -3.64 7.97
CA LEU A 380 22.88 -3.86 6.63
C LEU A 380 22.67 -5.37 6.44
N ASP A 381 21.41 -5.78 6.51
CA ASP A 381 21.04 -7.19 6.60
C ASP A 381 20.37 -7.65 5.29
N PRO A 382 20.36 -8.97 5.00
CA PRO A 382 19.57 -9.52 3.90
C PRO A 382 18.08 -9.22 4.06
N SER A 383 17.41 -9.03 2.93
CA SER A 383 15.96 -8.84 2.87
C SER A 383 15.38 -9.40 1.59
N VAL A 384 14.08 -9.25 1.41
CA VAL A 384 13.34 -9.81 0.28
C VAL A 384 12.36 -8.80 -0.29
N TYR A 385 12.21 -8.82 -1.61
CA TYR A 385 11.22 -8.05 -2.33
C TYR A 385 10.25 -8.99 -3.02
N LEU A 386 9.00 -8.96 -2.56
CA LEU A 386 7.89 -9.80 -2.97
C LEU A 386 7.11 -9.05 -4.07
N GLU A 387 7.61 -9.20 -5.29
CA GLU A 387 7.08 -8.57 -6.50
C GLU A 387 5.97 -9.44 -7.13
N LYS A 388 4.77 -8.87 -7.30
CA LYS A 388 3.70 -9.56 -8.03
C LYS A 388 4.13 -9.79 -9.49
N GLY A 389 3.79 -10.95 -10.04
CA GLY A 389 4.12 -11.32 -11.43
C GLY A 389 5.47 -12.02 -11.60
N ARG A 390 6.32 -12.08 -10.58
CA ARG A 390 7.53 -12.93 -10.60
C ARG A 390 7.26 -14.31 -10.03
N LEU A 391 7.99 -15.30 -10.55
CA LEU A 391 7.94 -16.69 -10.08
C LEU A 391 8.62 -16.90 -8.73
N LYS A 392 9.65 -16.08 -8.41
CA LYS A 392 10.43 -16.18 -7.17
C LYS A 392 10.60 -14.80 -6.52
N PRO A 393 10.68 -14.74 -5.18
CA PRO A 393 11.06 -13.53 -4.46
C PRO A 393 12.44 -13.03 -4.90
N ARG A 394 12.64 -11.72 -4.92
CA ARG A 394 13.94 -11.12 -5.23
C ARG A 394 14.72 -10.87 -3.94
N ALA A 395 15.97 -11.30 -3.89
CA ALA A 395 16.86 -10.95 -2.80
C ALA A 395 17.17 -9.44 -2.85
N THR A 396 17.24 -8.80 -1.70
CA THR A 396 17.66 -7.41 -1.54
C THR A 396 18.31 -7.24 -0.16
N LYS A 397 18.54 -6.01 0.26
CA LYS A 397 19.07 -5.65 1.58
C LYS A 397 18.07 -4.78 2.34
N GLN A 398 18.26 -4.68 3.64
CA GLN A 398 17.55 -3.74 4.50
C GLN A 398 18.54 -3.09 5.45
N ILE A 399 18.31 -1.81 5.74
CA ILE A 399 19.00 -1.15 6.84
C ILE A 399 18.23 -1.46 8.12
N VAL A 400 18.94 -1.84 9.18
CA VAL A 400 18.33 -2.13 10.48
C VAL A 400 18.97 -1.27 11.56
N LEU A 401 18.14 -0.58 12.32
CA LEU A 401 18.52 0.09 13.56
C LEU A 401 17.96 -0.71 14.73
N SER A 402 18.82 -1.41 15.47
CA SER A 402 18.42 -2.20 16.65
C SER A 402 18.81 -1.51 17.95
N GLY A 403 17.91 -1.55 18.93
CA GLY A 403 18.12 -0.98 20.25
C GLY A 403 17.22 -1.64 21.30
N ALA A 404 17.28 -1.11 22.52
CA ALA A 404 16.38 -1.50 23.60
C ALA A 404 15.81 -0.25 24.26
N VAL A 405 14.55 -0.33 24.67
CA VAL A 405 14.01 0.59 25.69
C VAL A 405 14.54 0.08 27.02
N ILE A 406 15.32 0.89 27.75
CA ILE A 406 15.91 0.51 29.05
C ILE A 406 15.16 1.20 30.18
N ASP A 407 14.89 2.50 30.05
CA ASP A 407 14.02 3.26 30.95
C ASP A 407 12.58 3.25 30.43
N TYR A 408 11.87 4.39 30.41
CA TYR A 408 10.49 4.47 29.91
C TYR A 408 10.36 4.88 28.45
N ALA A 409 11.44 5.25 27.77
CA ALA A 409 11.42 5.60 26.36
C ALA A 409 12.78 5.41 25.69
N SER A 410 12.76 5.15 24.39
CA SER A 410 13.93 5.22 23.52
C SER A 410 13.58 6.05 22.29
N GLN A 411 14.51 6.93 21.89
CA GLN A 411 14.36 7.81 20.74
C GLN A 411 15.55 7.61 19.81
N ILE A 412 15.27 7.27 18.55
CA ILE A 412 16.26 7.03 17.51
C ILE A 412 16.04 8.04 16.39
N ARG A 413 17.06 8.85 16.12
CA ARG A 413 17.07 9.77 14.96
C ARG A 413 17.84 9.15 13.82
N TRP A 414 17.40 9.40 12.59
CA TRP A 414 18.08 9.00 11.38
C TRP A 414 17.88 10.03 10.27
N THR A 415 18.79 10.02 9.31
CA THR A 415 18.74 10.89 8.12
C THR A 415 19.03 10.06 6.89
N LEU A 416 18.33 10.35 5.80
CA LEU A 416 18.58 9.83 4.47
C LEU A 416 18.70 11.03 3.52
N SER A 417 19.91 11.33 3.07
CA SER A 417 20.17 12.55 2.28
C SER A 417 21.02 12.25 1.05
N LYS A 418 20.76 12.96 -0.05
CA LYS A 418 21.60 12.90 -1.25
C LYS A 418 23.01 13.43 -0.97
N ALA A 419 24.03 12.78 -1.52
CA ALA A 419 25.40 13.29 -1.49
C ALA A 419 25.48 14.66 -2.20
N GLN A 420 26.36 15.54 -1.73
CA GLN A 420 26.46 16.94 -2.19
C GLN A 420 26.64 17.07 -3.72
N ASP A 421 27.35 16.14 -4.35
CA ASP A 421 27.63 16.15 -5.80
C ASP A 421 26.52 15.58 -6.68
N THR A 422 25.36 15.23 -6.13
CA THR A 422 24.24 14.67 -6.93
C THR A 422 23.61 15.77 -7.80
N PRO A 423 23.72 15.70 -9.16
CA PRO A 423 23.23 16.76 -10.05
C PRO A 423 21.72 16.99 -9.92
N LEU A 424 21.27 18.24 -10.06
CA LEU A 424 19.84 18.60 -10.03
C LEU A 424 19.07 18.06 -11.25
N ALA A 425 19.76 17.82 -12.36
CA ALA A 425 19.19 17.40 -13.65
C ALA A 425 19.77 16.05 -14.11
N ILE A 426 19.55 15.00 -13.33
CA ILE A 426 19.84 13.64 -13.77
C ILE A 426 18.75 13.19 -14.76
N ARG A 427 19.16 12.94 -16.02
CA ARG A 427 18.29 12.30 -17.02
C ARG A 427 18.35 10.80 -16.81
N ASP A 428 17.37 10.29 -16.09
CA ASP A 428 17.18 8.87 -15.83
C ASP A 428 16.54 8.18 -17.05
N LEU A 429 17.37 7.73 -18.00
CA LEU A 429 16.95 7.11 -19.27
C LEU A 429 16.90 5.58 -19.20
N ASP A 430 17.56 4.98 -18.21
CA ASP A 430 17.62 3.53 -18.05
C ASP A 430 16.23 3.02 -17.65
N ARG A 431 15.71 2.04 -18.39
CA ARG A 431 14.45 1.39 -18.04
C ARG A 431 14.69 0.43 -16.87
N ASP A 432 13.66 0.20 -16.06
CA ASP A 432 13.69 -0.94 -15.13
C ASP A 432 13.92 -2.21 -15.96
N ASP A 433 14.83 -3.07 -15.54
CA ASP A 433 15.11 -4.33 -16.23
C ASP A 433 13.89 -5.27 -16.09
N GLY A 434 12.92 -5.09 -16.96
CA GLY A 434 11.72 -5.91 -17.07
C GLY A 434 11.96 -7.15 -17.93
N LEU A 435 11.69 -8.33 -17.35
CA LEU A 435 11.40 -9.60 -18.03
C LEU A 435 12.47 -10.14 -19.00
N THR A 436 13.75 -10.02 -18.66
CA THR A 436 14.81 -10.87 -19.25
C THR A 436 15.25 -11.94 -18.25
N ASP A 437 14.31 -12.76 -17.78
CA ASP A 437 14.69 -14.10 -17.34
C ASP A 437 14.39 -15.05 -18.50
N GLN A 438 15.47 -15.68 -18.94
CA GLN A 438 15.55 -16.60 -20.07
C GLN A 438 14.57 -17.78 -19.90
N VAL A 439 14.09 -18.25 -21.05
CA VAL A 439 13.24 -19.44 -21.28
C VAL A 439 13.70 -20.66 -20.49
#